data_AF-A0A4V3AWE7-F1
#
_entry.id   AF-A0A4V3AWE7-F1
#
_cell.length_a   1.000
_cell.length_b   1.000
_cell.length_c   1.000
_cell.angle_alpha   90.00
_cell.angle_beta   90.00
_cell.angle_gamma   90.00
#
_symmetry.space_group_name_H-M   'P 1'
#
loop_
_entity.id
_entity.type
_entity.pdbx_description
1 polymer ?
#
loop_
_entity_poly.entity_id
_entity_poly.type
_entity_poly.pdbx_seq_one_letter_code
_entity_poly.pdbx_strand_id
1 'polypeptide(L)'
;MYLPTAAADDEAGPVGPIDAGAGVQSTGVTSSNADPAAVAACSQFATALDSAASGYEGFADSLDANDPYVHQSNVAGRTTLRQSAAVAMDAANTPGLNPAIADPMRSWSYGAAKLLVKMGIGMTGGSLDDTATQVNTNAEAVQRECAAAGTHA
;
A
#
# COMPACT_ATOMS: atom_id res chain seq x y z
N MET A 1 41.03 21.09 -14.91
CA MET A 1 39.80 21.59 -15.56
C MET A 1 39.33 20.48 -16.50
N TYR A 2 38.39 19.66 -16.05
CA TYR A 2 37.85 18.51 -16.78
C TYR A 2 36.33 18.59 -16.64
N LEU A 3 35.62 18.84 -17.74
CA LEU A 3 34.17 18.74 -17.79
C LEU A 3 33.82 17.33 -18.27
N PRO A 4 32.94 16.59 -17.58
CA PRO A 4 32.23 15.49 -18.23
C PRO A 4 30.93 16.04 -18.85
N THR A 5 30.78 15.70 -20.12
CA THR A 5 29.62 15.92 -20.98
C THR A 5 28.43 15.06 -20.53
N ALA A 6 27.25 15.66 -20.40
CA ALA A 6 25.99 14.93 -20.29
C ALA A 6 25.57 14.46 -21.69
N ALA A 7 25.46 13.14 -21.88
CA ALA A 7 24.75 12.56 -23.02
C ALA A 7 23.28 12.44 -22.61
N ALA A 8 22.43 13.27 -23.20
CA ALA A 8 21.00 13.05 -23.24
C ALA A 8 20.71 12.21 -24.49
N ASP A 9 20.27 10.97 -24.30
CA ASP A 9 19.58 10.23 -25.35
C ASP A 9 18.08 10.26 -25.01
N ASP A 10 17.39 11.16 -25.72
CA ASP A 10 15.95 11.18 -25.89
C ASP A 10 15.51 9.93 -26.67
N GLU A 11 14.87 8.98 -26.01
CA GLU A 11 13.93 8.05 -26.66
C GLU A 11 12.77 7.80 -25.70
N ALA A 12 11.86 8.78 -25.59
CA ALA A 12 10.57 8.62 -24.95
C ALA A 12 9.68 7.69 -25.79
N GLY A 13 9.88 6.38 -25.63
CA GLY A 13 8.94 5.38 -26.08
C GLY A 13 7.60 5.50 -25.34
N PRO A 14 6.48 4.97 -25.90
CA PRO A 14 5.20 5.01 -25.22
C PRO A 14 5.30 4.32 -23.87
N VAL A 15 4.86 5.00 -22.81
CA VAL A 15 4.74 4.43 -21.47
C VAL A 15 3.84 3.18 -21.56
N GLY A 16 4.46 2.02 -21.43
CA GLY A 16 3.75 0.75 -21.35
C GLY A 16 2.90 0.67 -20.05
N PRO A 17 2.09 -0.39 -19.89
CA PRO A 17 1.39 -0.64 -18.64
C PRO A 17 2.38 -0.56 -17.48
N ILE A 18 2.05 0.23 -16.45
CA ILE A 18 2.84 0.32 -15.22
C ILE A 18 2.89 -1.08 -14.61
N ASP A 19 4.07 -1.71 -14.63
CA ASP A 19 4.29 -2.98 -13.94
C ASP A 19 4.34 -2.69 -12.45
N ALA A 20 3.25 -3.01 -11.75
CA ALA A 20 3.10 -2.84 -10.31
C ALA A 20 4.02 -3.79 -9.48
N GLY A 21 4.96 -4.49 -10.12
CA GLY A 21 5.84 -5.47 -9.48
C GLY A 21 7.20 -4.93 -9.04
N ALA A 22 7.61 -3.72 -9.42
CA ALA A 22 8.90 -3.14 -9.02
C ALA A 22 8.82 -2.33 -7.71
N GLY A 23 8.12 -2.85 -6.71
CA GLY A 23 8.25 -2.40 -5.33
C GLY A 23 9.48 -3.04 -4.68
N VAL A 24 10.09 -2.37 -3.70
CA VAL A 24 11.03 -3.02 -2.78
C VAL A 24 10.27 -4.17 -2.12
N GLN A 25 10.46 -5.39 -2.62
CA GLN A 25 9.94 -6.59 -1.97
C GLN A 25 10.59 -6.61 -0.59
N SER A 26 9.82 -6.33 0.46
CA SER A 26 10.24 -6.68 1.82
C SER A 26 10.38 -8.20 1.81
N THR A 27 11.57 -8.72 1.54
CA THR A 27 11.85 -10.15 1.72
C THR A 27 11.98 -10.39 3.22
N GLY A 28 10.87 -10.26 3.95
CA GLY A 28 10.88 -10.57 5.36
C GLY A 28 11.18 -12.05 5.54
N VAL A 29 11.94 -12.37 6.57
CA VAL A 29 12.35 -13.74 6.85
C VAL A 29 11.12 -14.55 7.21
N THR A 30 10.75 -15.51 6.36
CA THR A 30 9.75 -16.52 6.68
C THR A 30 10.43 -17.68 7.42
N SER A 31 9.83 -18.10 8.53
CA SER A 31 10.28 -19.26 9.29
C SER A 31 9.96 -20.54 8.51
N SER A 32 10.82 -21.55 8.59
CA SER A 32 10.66 -22.81 7.83
C SER A 32 9.40 -23.61 8.17
N ASN A 33 8.76 -23.27 9.28
CA ASN A 33 7.53 -23.87 9.82
C ASN A 33 6.34 -22.89 9.85
N ALA A 34 6.45 -21.74 9.16
CA ALA A 34 5.34 -20.79 9.06
C ALA A 34 4.16 -21.45 8.32
N ASP A 35 2.94 -21.16 8.79
CA ASP A 35 1.72 -21.64 8.16
C ASP A 35 1.64 -21.13 6.69
N PRO A 36 1.50 -22.01 5.68
CA PRO A 36 1.42 -21.59 4.28
C PRO A 36 0.30 -20.59 3.97
N ALA A 37 -0.84 -20.68 4.65
CA ALA A 37 -1.95 -19.74 4.51
C ALA A 37 -1.56 -18.37 5.10
N ALA A 38 -0.85 -18.34 6.24
CA ALA A 38 -0.34 -17.10 6.81
C ALA A 38 0.71 -16.46 5.91
N VAL A 39 1.65 -17.24 5.35
CA VAL A 39 2.65 -16.74 4.40
C VAL A 39 1.97 -16.11 3.18
N ALA A 40 1.02 -16.80 2.55
CA ALA A 40 0.29 -16.29 1.39
C ALA A 40 -0.46 -14.99 1.70
N ALA A 41 -1.26 -14.97 2.78
CA ALA A 41 -2.06 -13.81 3.16
C ALA A 41 -1.20 -12.61 3.54
N CYS A 42 -0.17 -12.81 4.36
CA CYS A 42 0.69 -11.73 4.84
C CYS A 42 1.52 -11.11 3.71
N SER A 43 2.05 -11.92 2.77
CA SER A 43 2.75 -11.38 1.59
C SER A 43 1.81 -10.62 0.65
N GLN A 44 0.57 -11.08 0.48
CA GLN A 44 -0.43 -10.36 -0.31
C GLN A 44 -0.82 -9.04 0.35
N PHE A 45 -0.95 -9.01 1.68
CA PHE A 45 -1.21 -7.78 2.42
C PHE A 45 -0.02 -6.82 2.40
N ALA A 46 1.22 -7.32 2.48
CA ALA A 46 2.43 -6.51 2.29
C ALA A 46 2.40 -5.76 0.96
N THR A 47 2.09 -6.48 -0.11
CA THR A 47 1.94 -5.91 -1.45
C THR A 47 0.85 -4.82 -1.49
N ALA A 48 -0.24 -5.01 -0.75
CA ALA A 48 -1.30 -4.01 -0.64
C ALA A 48 -0.83 -2.75 0.10
N LEU A 49 -0.08 -2.89 1.19
CA LEU A 49 0.51 -1.78 1.94
C LEU A 49 1.52 -1.01 1.09
N ASP A 50 2.44 -1.70 0.44
CA ASP A 50 3.47 -1.10 -0.42
C ASP A 50 2.84 -0.32 -1.58
N SER A 51 1.81 -0.90 -2.21
CA SER A 51 1.05 -0.21 -3.26
C SER A 51 0.39 1.06 -2.71
N ALA A 52 -0.27 0.98 -1.55
CA ALA A 52 -0.94 2.12 -0.95
C ALA A 52 0.05 3.24 -0.57
N ALA A 53 1.21 2.87 -0.02
CA ALA A 53 2.29 3.79 0.33
C ALA A 53 2.87 4.47 -0.92
N SER A 54 3.19 3.70 -1.95
CA SER A 54 3.71 4.22 -3.23
C SER A 54 2.74 5.21 -3.89
N GLY A 55 1.44 4.92 -3.83
CA GLY A 55 0.40 5.81 -4.34
C GLY A 55 0.30 7.13 -3.55
N TYR A 56 0.60 7.12 -2.25
CA TYR A 56 0.68 8.32 -1.43
C TYR A 56 1.96 9.11 -1.71
N GLU A 57 3.11 8.44 -1.80
CA GLU A 57 4.41 9.04 -2.12
C GLU A 57 4.35 9.80 -3.45
N GLY A 58 3.82 9.19 -4.52
CA GLY A 58 3.66 9.88 -5.80
C GLY A 58 2.74 11.10 -5.75
N PHE A 59 1.77 11.13 -4.82
CA PHE A 59 0.97 12.33 -4.58
C PHE A 59 1.76 13.39 -3.78
N ALA A 60 2.48 12.98 -2.73
CA ALA A 60 3.32 13.87 -1.93
C ALA A 60 4.41 14.53 -2.78
N ASP A 61 5.10 13.76 -3.63
CA ASP A 61 6.12 14.28 -4.55
C ASP A 61 5.55 15.33 -5.50
N SER A 62 4.34 15.10 -6.04
CA SER A 62 3.69 16.07 -6.92
C SER A 62 3.29 17.37 -6.20
N LEU A 63 2.96 17.29 -4.90
CA LEU A 63 2.70 18.48 -4.07
C LEU A 63 3.98 19.26 -3.85
N ASP A 64 5.06 18.59 -3.43
CA ASP A 64 6.35 19.21 -3.16
C ASP A 64 6.96 19.83 -4.43
N ALA A 65 6.77 19.19 -5.58
CA ALA A 65 7.16 19.71 -6.89
C ALA A 65 6.28 20.88 -7.39
N ASN A 66 5.20 21.25 -6.68
CA ASN A 66 4.19 22.20 -7.14
C ASN A 66 3.66 21.85 -8.54
N ASP A 67 3.47 20.56 -8.80
CA ASP A 67 3.09 20.03 -10.11
C ASP A 67 1.67 20.53 -10.49
N PRO A 68 1.47 21.17 -11.66
CA PRO A 68 0.16 21.59 -12.13
C PRO A 68 -0.84 20.42 -12.30
N TYR A 69 -0.36 19.18 -12.31
CA TYR A 69 -1.14 17.95 -12.43
C TYR A 69 -1.29 17.17 -11.11
N VAL A 70 -1.06 17.79 -9.96
CA VAL A 70 -1.27 17.17 -8.62
C VAL A 70 -2.67 16.57 -8.41
N HIS A 71 -3.66 17.03 -9.16
CA HIS A 71 -4.99 16.41 -9.19
C HIS A 71 -4.99 14.99 -9.77
N GLN A 72 -4.15 14.72 -10.77
CA GLN A 72 -4.01 13.39 -11.38
C GLN A 72 -3.33 12.41 -10.43
N SER A 73 -2.24 12.81 -9.78
CA SER A 73 -1.56 11.99 -8.77
C SER A 73 -2.47 11.71 -7.57
N ASN A 74 -3.32 12.67 -7.16
CA ASN A 74 -4.34 12.43 -6.14
C ASN A 74 -5.36 11.35 -6.56
N VAL A 75 -5.85 11.41 -7.80
CA VAL A 75 -6.77 10.41 -8.35
C VAL A 75 -6.09 9.04 -8.43
N ALA A 76 -4.84 9.00 -8.85
CA ALA A 76 -4.03 7.78 -8.88
C ALA A 76 -3.88 7.19 -7.47
N GLY A 77 -3.41 7.97 -6.48
CA GLY A 77 -3.26 7.51 -5.10
C GLY A 77 -4.56 6.99 -4.48
N ARG A 78 -5.70 7.67 -4.72
CA ARG A 78 -7.02 7.19 -4.28
C ARG A 78 -7.45 5.90 -4.98
N THR A 79 -7.04 5.71 -6.24
CA THR A 79 -7.33 4.49 -7.00
C THR A 79 -6.50 3.33 -6.46
N THR A 80 -5.21 3.57 -6.22
CA THR A 80 -4.33 2.59 -5.60
C THR A 80 -4.81 2.17 -4.22
N LEU A 81 -5.21 3.12 -3.36
CA LEU A 81 -5.77 2.80 -2.03
C LEU A 81 -7.05 1.94 -2.11
N ARG A 82 -7.92 2.17 -3.11
CA ARG A 82 -9.11 1.32 -3.33
C ARG A 82 -8.71 -0.10 -3.71
N GLN A 83 -7.75 -0.26 -4.60
CA GLN A 83 -7.25 -1.56 -5.04
C GLN A 83 -6.57 -2.29 -3.89
N SER A 84 -5.70 -1.62 -3.13
CA SER A 84 -5.07 -2.16 -1.93
C SER A 84 -6.09 -2.63 -0.89
N ALA A 85 -7.17 -1.87 -0.67
CA ALA A 85 -8.24 -2.29 0.23
C ALA A 85 -8.91 -3.60 -0.23
N ALA A 86 -9.12 -3.78 -1.54
CA ALA A 86 -9.66 -5.02 -2.09
C ALA A 86 -8.68 -6.18 -1.93
N VAL A 87 -7.39 -5.97 -2.21
CA VAL A 87 -6.33 -6.97 -2.04
C VAL A 87 -6.18 -7.38 -0.57
N ALA A 88 -6.24 -6.44 0.36
CA ALA A 88 -6.22 -6.74 1.79
C ALA A 88 -7.43 -7.56 2.25
N MET A 89 -8.62 -7.30 1.68
CA MET A 89 -9.82 -8.09 1.96
C MET A 89 -9.69 -9.51 1.38
N ASP A 90 -9.11 -9.64 0.19
CA ASP A 90 -8.84 -10.95 -0.43
C ASP A 90 -7.83 -11.76 0.39
N ALA A 91 -6.73 -11.14 0.81
CA ALA A 91 -5.74 -11.72 1.72
C ALA A 91 -6.41 -12.23 3.01
N ALA A 92 -7.30 -11.45 3.60
CA ALA A 92 -8.05 -11.84 4.79
C ALA A 92 -9.04 -13.01 4.57
N ASN A 93 -9.38 -13.32 3.33
CA ASN A 93 -10.25 -14.43 2.97
C ASN A 93 -9.47 -15.69 2.58
N THR A 94 -8.15 -15.69 2.75
CA THR A 94 -7.30 -16.88 2.51
C THR A 94 -7.85 -18.08 3.30
N PRO A 95 -8.15 -19.21 2.63
CA PRO A 95 -8.68 -20.40 3.32
C PRO A 95 -7.72 -20.94 4.37
N GLY A 96 -8.24 -21.26 5.56
CA GLY A 96 -7.44 -21.77 6.67
C GLY A 96 -6.64 -20.70 7.43
N LEU A 97 -6.74 -19.43 7.04
CA LEU A 97 -6.04 -18.34 7.71
C LEU A 97 -6.53 -18.18 9.16
N ASN A 98 -5.59 -18.02 10.08
CA ASN A 98 -5.88 -17.73 11.48
C ASN A 98 -6.69 -16.41 11.60
N PRO A 99 -7.85 -16.40 12.29
CA PRO A 99 -8.64 -15.19 12.51
C PRO A 99 -7.85 -14.03 13.13
N ALA A 100 -6.84 -14.31 13.97
CA ALA A 100 -5.99 -13.27 14.55
C ALA A 100 -5.25 -12.44 13.48
N ILE A 101 -4.91 -13.04 12.33
CA ILE A 101 -4.31 -12.36 11.18
C ILE A 101 -5.40 -11.78 10.27
N ALA A 102 -6.45 -12.56 10.01
CA ALA A 102 -7.51 -12.19 9.07
C ALA A 102 -8.32 -10.96 9.53
N ASP A 103 -8.66 -10.87 10.81
CA ASP A 103 -9.50 -9.80 11.34
C ASP A 103 -8.87 -8.40 11.21
N PRO A 104 -7.61 -8.17 11.60
CA PRO A 104 -6.98 -6.87 11.38
C PRO A 104 -6.81 -6.53 9.89
N MET A 105 -6.63 -7.52 8.99
CA MET A 105 -6.62 -7.27 7.53
C MET A 105 -7.97 -6.76 7.03
N ARG A 106 -9.09 -7.35 7.50
CA ARG A 106 -10.45 -6.86 7.21
C ARG A 106 -10.66 -5.46 7.77
N SER A 107 -10.27 -5.23 9.02
CA SER A 107 -10.39 -3.92 9.66
C SER A 107 -9.59 -2.85 8.92
N TRP A 108 -8.39 -3.18 8.44
CA TRP A 108 -7.59 -2.29 7.60
C TRP A 108 -8.31 -1.96 6.29
N SER A 109 -8.82 -2.98 5.57
CA SER A 109 -9.57 -2.80 4.33
C SER A 109 -10.79 -1.88 4.51
N TYR A 110 -11.60 -2.12 5.55
CA TYR A 110 -12.74 -1.26 5.86
C TYR A 110 -12.32 0.16 6.24
N GLY A 111 -11.24 0.31 6.99
CA GLY A 111 -10.67 1.61 7.34
C GLY A 111 -10.23 2.39 6.10
N ALA A 112 -9.53 1.74 5.17
CA ALA A 112 -9.10 2.33 3.90
C ALA A 112 -10.29 2.78 3.05
N ALA A 113 -11.32 1.93 2.92
CA ALA A 113 -12.56 2.28 2.23
C ALA A 113 -13.27 3.47 2.90
N LYS A 114 -13.33 3.48 4.24
CA LYS A 114 -13.91 4.59 5.02
C LYS A 114 -13.15 5.89 4.80
N LEU A 115 -11.82 5.85 4.75
CA LEU A 115 -10.98 7.01 4.46
C LEU A 115 -11.32 7.60 3.09
N LEU A 116 -11.44 6.75 2.06
CA LEU A 116 -11.79 7.16 0.69
C LEU A 116 -13.16 7.84 0.60
N VAL A 117 -14.15 7.34 1.34
CA VAL A 117 -15.48 7.95 1.43
C VAL A 117 -15.40 9.32 2.09
N LYS A 118 -14.71 9.42 3.23
CA LYS A 118 -14.52 10.70 3.94
C LYS A 118 -13.84 11.75 3.07
N MET A 119 -12.77 11.38 2.39
CA MET A 119 -12.10 12.26 1.42
C MET A 119 -13.00 12.62 0.23
N GLY A 120 -13.90 11.72 -0.19
CA GLY A 120 -14.83 11.96 -1.31
C GLY A 120 -15.94 12.96 -0.99
N ILE A 121 -16.40 13.00 0.26
CA ILE A 121 -17.42 13.96 0.71
C ILE A 121 -16.81 15.25 1.27
N GLY A 122 -15.49 15.44 1.12
CA GLY A 122 -14.79 16.64 1.60
C GLY A 122 -14.68 16.74 3.13
N MET A 123 -14.81 15.61 3.84
CA MET A 123 -14.66 15.58 5.30
C MET A 123 -13.18 15.71 5.67
N THR A 124 -12.85 16.74 6.43
CA THR A 124 -11.48 17.08 6.86
C THR A 124 -11.38 17.16 8.40
N GLY A 125 -10.18 17.37 8.93
CA GLY A 125 -9.95 17.55 10.37
C GLY A 125 -9.99 16.25 11.18
N GLY A 126 -10.31 16.33 12.47
CA GLY A 126 -10.13 15.23 13.44
C GLY A 126 -10.79 13.91 13.04
N SER A 127 -11.96 13.95 12.40
CA SER A 127 -12.63 12.72 11.95
C SER A 127 -11.85 11.96 10.85
N LEU A 128 -11.09 12.67 10.02
CA LEU A 128 -10.21 12.07 9.00
C LEU A 128 -8.96 11.48 9.68
N ASP A 129 -8.37 12.26 10.60
CA ASP A 129 -7.21 11.89 11.40
C ASP A 129 -7.45 10.63 12.24
N ASP A 130 -8.60 10.53 12.90
CA ASP A 130 -9.02 9.34 13.63
C ASP A 130 -9.09 8.10 12.73
N THR A 131 -9.53 8.29 11.47
CA THR A 131 -9.65 7.17 10.52
C THR A 131 -8.30 6.75 9.97
N ALA A 132 -7.42 7.71 9.69
CA ALA A 132 -6.05 7.43 9.31
C ALA A 132 -5.30 6.71 10.44
N THR A 133 -5.42 7.19 11.67
CA THR A 133 -4.87 6.54 12.86
C THR A 133 -5.38 5.11 13.02
N GLN A 134 -6.68 4.88 12.82
CA GLN A 134 -7.27 3.55 12.88
C GLN A 134 -6.75 2.63 11.76
N VAL A 135 -6.58 3.14 10.54
CA VAL A 135 -5.97 2.39 9.43
C VAL A 135 -4.54 1.98 9.79
N ASN A 136 -3.72 2.90 10.30
CA ASN A 136 -2.34 2.60 10.70
C ASN A 136 -2.27 1.57 11.83
N THR A 137 -3.12 1.74 12.85
CA THR A 137 -3.22 0.77 13.97
C THR A 137 -3.56 -0.63 13.48
N ASN A 138 -4.46 -0.74 12.48
CA ASN A 138 -4.81 -2.02 11.89
C ASN A 138 -3.66 -2.61 11.07
N ALA A 139 -2.89 -1.79 10.35
CA ALA A 139 -1.71 -2.25 9.61
C ALA A 139 -0.65 -2.82 10.57
N GLU A 140 -0.34 -2.10 11.63
CA GLU A 140 0.58 -2.56 12.69
C GLU A 140 0.09 -3.86 13.35
N ALA A 141 -1.23 -4.00 13.53
CA ALA A 141 -1.80 -5.24 14.03
C ALA A 141 -1.56 -6.40 13.06
N VAL A 142 -1.81 -6.23 11.75
CA VAL A 142 -1.51 -7.27 10.76
C VAL A 142 -0.02 -7.64 10.79
N GLN A 143 0.87 -6.64 10.77
CA GLN A 143 2.32 -6.85 10.79
C GLN A 143 2.77 -7.66 12.01
N ARG A 144 2.23 -7.34 13.20
CA ARG A 144 2.53 -8.06 14.43
C ARG A 144 2.04 -9.51 14.38
N GLU A 145 0.82 -9.75 13.92
CA GLU A 145 0.28 -11.12 13.87
C GLU A 145 0.95 -11.97 12.78
N CYS A 146 1.32 -11.36 11.65
CA CYS A 146 2.15 -11.97 10.62
C CYS A 146 3.53 -12.35 11.18
N ALA A 147 4.18 -11.46 11.93
CA ALA A 147 5.44 -11.75 12.61
C ALA A 147 5.31 -12.89 13.64
N ALA A 148 4.22 -12.91 14.42
CA ALA A 148 3.94 -13.98 15.38
C ALA A 148 3.72 -15.34 14.69
N ALA A 149 3.19 -15.35 13.46
CA ALA A 149 3.04 -16.54 12.62
C ALA A 149 4.35 -16.95 11.90
N GLY A 150 5.46 -16.25 12.14
CA GLY A 150 6.75 -16.51 11.51
C GLY A 150 6.83 -16.05 10.06
N THR A 151 5.99 -15.10 9.64
CA THR A 151 6.02 -14.47 8.32
C THR A 151 6.09 -12.94 8.47
N HIS A 152 5.89 -12.18 7.39
CA HIS A 152 5.96 -10.73 7.38
C HIS A 152 4.84 -10.15 6.51
N ALA A 153 4.48 -8.91 6.83
CA ALA A 153 3.55 -8.06 6.11
C ALA A 153 4.07 -6.62 6.14
#